data_AF-A0A1X1XE07-F1
#
_entry.id   AF-A0A1X1XE07-F1
#
_cell.length_a   1.000
_cell.length_b   1.000
_cell.length_c   1.000
_cell.angle_alpha   90.00
_cell.angle_beta   90.00
_cell.angle_gamma   90.00
#
_symmetry.space_group_name_H-M   'P 1'
#
loop_
_entity.id
_entity.type
_entity.pdbx_description
1 polymer ?
#
loop_
_entity_poly.entity_id
_entity_poly.type
_entity_poly.pdbx_seq_one_letter_code
_entity_poly.pdbx_strand_id
1 'polypeptide(L)'
;MQVRSHAAELTELAGGYGITELAFASAGRLIGRVDNGHDLFDMFEFQRAATDLVGGEIVLFSAGALANENVSPDLQSAAPL
;
A
#
# COMPACT_ATOMS: atom_id res chain seq x y z
N MET A 1 -0.81 1.88 15.00
CA MET A 1 -2.27 1.63 15.06
C MET A 1 -3.07 2.46 14.07
N GLN A 2 -2.64 3.65 13.63
CA GLN A 2 -3.44 4.53 12.76
C GLN A 2 -3.74 3.98 11.35
N VAL A 3 -2.81 3.27 10.69
CA VAL A 3 -3.08 2.73 9.33
C VAL A 3 -4.27 1.75 9.33
N ARG A 4 -4.35 0.85 10.32
CA ARG A 4 -5.47 -0.09 10.44
C ARG A 4 -6.79 0.58 10.81
N SER A 5 -6.78 1.75 11.45
CA SER A 5 -8.02 2.49 11.73
C SER A 5 -8.58 3.20 10.50
N HIS A 6 -7.79 3.37 9.43
CA HIS A 6 -8.19 3.95 8.15
C HIS A 6 -8.32 2.89 7.04
N ALA A 7 -8.50 1.61 7.39
CA ALA A 7 -8.46 0.51 6.43
C ALA A 7 -9.47 0.66 5.28
N ALA A 8 -10.70 1.09 5.59
CA ALA A 8 -11.74 1.29 4.60
C ALA A 8 -11.41 2.47 3.67
N GLU A 9 -11.01 3.60 4.24
CA GLU A 9 -10.66 4.81 3.50
C GLU A 9 -9.42 4.60 2.63
N LEU A 10 -8.41 3.87 3.14
CA LEU A 10 -7.22 3.50 2.37
C LEU A 10 -7.56 2.56 1.20
N THR A 11 -8.50 1.63 1.39
CA THR A 11 -8.93 0.71 0.33
C THR A 11 -9.70 1.44 -0.77
N GLU A 12 -10.61 2.36 -0.39
CA GLU A 12 -11.33 3.20 -1.35
C GLU A 12 -10.36 4.12 -2.11
N LEU A 13 -9.45 4.77 -1.39
CA LEU A 13 -8.43 5.64 -1.97
C LEU A 13 -7.54 4.89 -2.95
N ALA A 14 -7.07 3.70 -2.57
CA ALA A 14 -6.24 2.83 -3.42
C ALA A 14 -6.94 2.49 -4.75
N GLY A 15 -8.24 2.16 -4.70
CA GLY A 15 -9.03 1.88 -5.90
C GLY A 15 -9.07 3.06 -6.88
N GLY A 16 -9.05 4.30 -6.39
CA GLY A 16 -8.98 5.51 -7.23
C GLY A 16 -7.68 5.66 -8.02
N TYR A 17 -6.61 4.99 -7.57
CA TYR A 17 -5.29 4.97 -8.22
C TYR A 17 -4.96 3.62 -8.87
N GLY A 18 -5.96 2.74 -9.05
CA GLY A 18 -5.74 1.42 -9.65
C GLY A 18 -4.91 0.48 -8.79
N ILE A 19 -4.93 0.66 -7.47
CA ILE A 19 -4.29 -0.21 -6.51
C ILE A 19 -5.35 -1.08 -5.83
N THR A 20 -5.17 -2.39 -5.92
CA THR A 20 -6.08 -3.39 -5.40
C THR A 20 -5.37 -4.31 -4.40
N GLU A 21 -6.13 -5.13 -3.67
CA GLU A 21 -5.60 -6.09 -2.69
C GLU A 21 -4.62 -5.48 -1.67
N LEU A 22 -5.01 -4.32 -1.13
CA LEU A 22 -4.18 -3.59 -0.18
C LEU A 22 -4.01 -4.41 1.11
N ALA A 23 -2.77 -4.57 1.55
CA ALA A 23 -2.42 -5.28 2.76
C ALA A 23 -1.43 -4.47 3.61
N PHE A 24 -1.60 -4.60 4.92
CA PHE A 24 -0.76 -3.99 5.94
C PHE A 24 0.42 -4.89 6.25
N ALA A 25 1.64 -4.39 6.03
CA ALA A 25 2.87 -5.07 6.41
C ALA A 25 3.31 -4.66 7.82
N SER A 26 3.61 -3.38 8.00
CA SER A 26 4.06 -2.81 9.26
C SER A 26 3.74 -1.31 9.32
N ALA A 27 4.07 -0.64 10.43
CA ALA A 27 3.78 0.78 10.58
C ALA A 27 4.38 1.59 9.42
N GLY A 28 3.52 2.28 8.67
CA GLY A 28 3.93 3.07 7.51
C GLY A 28 4.18 2.28 6.23
N ARG A 29 3.98 0.95 6.21
CA ARG A 29 4.30 0.10 5.04
C ARG A 29 3.07 -0.69 4.60
N LEU A 30 2.70 -0.48 3.34
CA LEU A 30 1.60 -1.16 2.67
C LEU A 30 2.12 -1.95 1.48
N ILE A 31 1.40 -3.00 1.12
CA ILE A 31 1.58 -3.71 -0.14
C ILE A 31 0.26 -3.70 -0.91
N GLY A 32 0.32 -3.59 -2.23
CA GLY A 32 -0.86 -3.62 -3.08
C GLY A 32 -0.55 -4.12 -4.48
N ARG A 33 -1.54 -4.68 -5.16
CA ARG A 33 -1.45 -4.98 -6.59
C ARG A 33 -1.71 -3.69 -7.38
N VAL A 34 -0.87 -3.43 -8.38
CA VAL A 34 -1.05 -2.33 -9.33
C VAL A 34 -1.71 -2.89 -10.58
N ASP A 35 -2.86 -2.34 -10.94
CA ASP A 35 -3.63 -2.78 -12.10
C ASP A 35 -2.93 -2.38 -13.41
N ASN A 36 -3.27 -3.09 -14.49
CA ASN A 36 -2.71 -2.79 -15.81
C ASN A 36 -3.09 -1.37 -16.25
N GLY A 37 -2.12 -0.61 -16.73
CA GLY A 37 -2.32 0.78 -17.16
C GLY A 37 -2.10 1.82 -16.07
N HIS A 38 -1.82 1.37 -14.83
CA HIS A 38 -1.31 2.22 -13.76
C HIS A 38 0.20 2.04 -13.61
N ASP A 39 0.86 3.10 -13.18
CA ASP A 39 2.31 3.15 -13.12
C ASP A 39 2.86 3.68 -11.78
N LEU A 40 4.16 3.98 -11.76
CA LEU A 40 4.85 4.51 -10.59
C LEU A 40 4.32 5.88 -10.16
N PHE A 41 3.75 6.66 -11.07
CA PHE A 41 3.13 7.94 -10.75
C PHE A 41 1.82 7.75 -9.99
N ASP A 42 0.97 6.81 -10.41
CA ASP A 42 -0.25 6.45 -9.67
C ASP A 42 0.08 5.94 -8.26
N MET A 43 1.11 5.09 -8.14
CA MET A 43 1.60 4.63 -6.84
C MET A 43 2.05 5.80 -5.96
N PHE A 44 2.80 6.74 -6.53
CA PHE A 44 3.28 7.91 -5.81
C PHE A 44 2.14 8.81 -5.33
N GLU A 45 1.16 9.11 -6.19
CA GLU A 45 0.00 9.93 -5.80
C GLU A 45 -0.85 9.24 -4.73
N PHE A 46 -1.02 7.92 -4.80
CA PHE A 46 -1.62 7.16 -3.70
C PHE A 46 -0.82 7.30 -2.40
N GLN A 47 0.49 7.11 -2.43
CA GLN A 47 1.33 7.22 -1.23
C GLN A 47 1.22 8.61 -0.59
N ARG A 48 1.19 9.66 -1.41
CA ARG A 48 0.99 11.04 -0.96
C ARG A 48 -0.37 11.20 -0.28
N ALA A 49 -1.44 10.78 -0.94
CA ALA A 49 -2.80 10.88 -0.39
C ALA A 49 -3.00 10.02 0.87
N ALA A 50 -2.41 8.83 0.92
CA ALA A 50 -2.44 7.95 2.09
C ALA A 50 -1.66 8.54 3.27
N THR A 51 -0.53 9.19 3.00
CA THR A 51 0.26 9.91 4.02
C THR A 51 -0.56 11.05 4.63
N ASP A 52 -1.25 11.82 3.79
CA ASP A 52 -2.12 12.91 4.23
C ASP A 52 -3.29 12.38 5.07
N LEU A 53 -3.92 11.28 4.65
CA LEU A 53 -5.04 10.64 5.35
C LEU A 53 -4.64 10.11 6.73
N VAL A 54 -3.52 9.39 6.82
CA VAL A 54 -3.06 8.75 8.06
C VAL A 54 -2.40 9.76 9.01
N GLY A 55 -1.91 10.88 8.48
CA GLY A 55 -1.13 11.86 9.23
C GLY A 55 0.28 11.36 9.57
N GLY A 56 0.82 10.46 8.75
CA GLY A 56 2.14 9.85 8.94
C GLY A 56 2.63 9.19 7.65
N GLU A 57 3.95 9.04 7.50
CA GLU A 57 4.57 8.54 6.27
C GLU A 57 4.05 7.15 5.86
N ILE A 58 3.62 7.03 4.59
CA ILE A 58 3.20 5.78 3.97
C ILE A 58 4.08 5.43 2.77
N VAL A 59 4.64 4.22 2.82
CA VAL A 59 5.36 3.59 1.71
C VAL A 59 4.52 2.46 1.14
N LEU A 60 4.26 2.50 -0.17
CA LEU A 60 3.60 1.42 -0.90
C LEU A 60 4.63 0.57 -1.64
N PHE A 61 4.53 -0.75 -1.47
CA PHE A 61 5.23 -1.74 -2.26
C PHE A 61 4.25 -2.41 -3.23
N SER A 62 4.67 -2.69 -4.46
CA SER A 62 3.86 -3.50 -5.36
C SER A 62 3.88 -4.96 -4.92
N ALA A 63 2.79 -5.70 -5.15
CA ALA A 63 2.73 -7.13 -4.86
C ALA A 63 3.83 -7.92 -5.58
N GLY A 64 4.25 -7.46 -6.77
CA GLY A 64 5.39 -8.01 -7.50
C GLY A 64 6.72 -7.92 -6.76
N ALA A 65 6.87 -6.98 -5.82
CA ALA A 65 8.06 -6.87 -4.99
C ALA A 65 8.29 -8.11 -4.10
N LEU A 66 7.24 -8.89 -3.80
CA LEU A 66 7.36 -10.14 -3.02
C LEU A 66 8.13 -11.25 -3.76
N ALA A 67 8.28 -11.15 -5.08
CA ALA A 67 9.04 -12.11 -5.86
C ALA A 67 10.57 -11.91 -5.75
N ASN A 68 11.03 -10.85 -5.08
CA ASN A 68 12.45 -10.58 -4.91
C ASN A 68 13.07 -11.51 -3.85
N GLU A 69 14.35 -11.85 -4.02
CA GLU A 69 15.05 -12.80 -3.12
C GLU A 69 15.23 -12.27 -1.68
N ASN A 70 15.29 -10.94 -1.51
CA ASN A 70 15.63 -10.29 -0.25
C ASN A 70 14.48 -9.44 0.32
N VAL A 71 13.26 -9.96 0.25
CA VAL A 71 12.07 -9.27 0.77
C VAL A 71 12.08 -9.28 2.30
N SER A 72 11.83 -8.11 2.90
CA SER A 72 11.78 -8.00 4.36
C SER A 72 10.63 -8.83 4.96
N PRO A 73 10.82 -9.47 6.13
CA PRO A 73 9.84 -10.40 6.70
C PRO A 73 8.44 -9.80 6.95
N ASP A 74 8.35 -8.50 7.20
CA ASP A 74 7.08 -7.79 7.40
C ASP A 74 6.25 -7.67 6.12
N LEU A 75 6.90 -7.53 4.95
CA LEU A 75 6.21 -7.57 3.67
C LEU A 75 5.70 -8.99 3.37
N GLN A 76 6.45 -10.02 3.74
CA GLN A 76 6.02 -11.41 3.56
C GLN A 76 4.84 -11.77 4.47
N SER A 77 4.76 -11.17 5.66
CA SER A 77 3.67 -11.38 6.62
C SER A 77 2.55 -10.36 6.49
N ALA A 78 2.55 -9.55 5.42
CA ALA A 78 1.52 -8.55 5.20
C ALA A 78 0.14 -9.20 5.14
N ALA A 79 -0.82 -8.60 5.84
CA ALA A 79 -2.18 -9.11 5.95
C ALA A 79 -3.17 -8.11 5.35
N PRO A 80 -4.22 -8.57 4.66
CA PRO A 80 -5.25 -7.69 4.10
C PRO A 80 -5.74 -6.64 5.10
N LEU A 81 -6.00 -5.45 4.58
CA LEU A 81 -6.65 -4.37 5.33
C LEU A 81 -8.14 -4.61 5.50
#